data_AF-A0AAU6WUT2-F1
#
_entry.id   AF-A0AAU6WUT2-F1
#
_cell.length_a   1.000
_cell.length_b   1.000
_cell.length_c   1.000
_cell.angle_alpha   90.00
_cell.angle_beta   90.00
_cell.angle_gamma   90.00
#
_symmetry.space_group_name_H-M   'P 1'
#
loop_
_entity.id
_entity.type
_entity.pdbx_description
1 polymer ?
#
loop_
_entity_poly.entity_id
_entity_poly.type
_entity_poly.pdbx_seq_one_letter_code
_entity_poly.pdbx_strand_id
1 'polypeptide(L)'
;MLKLLAESKDERIEVITSASSEPEGMRETYTKVFNEIGYTNFDFLDICDEYLHSDFHFKRVEAAKTVFFTGGDQSRICRSLKQSVLTDLLKRKYQEEDGFMIAGTSAGAMCMPKIMIVEALNGEAMLEHDIELDTGLGFIENCIVDTHFVHRARFGRLAHAVILHQECWGI
;
A
#
# COMPACT_ATOMS: atom_id res chain seq x y z
N MET A 1 -13.91 -5.01 4.13
CA MET A 1 -12.59 -5.10 3.46
C MET A 1 -11.72 -6.20 4.08
N LEU A 2 -11.31 -6.10 5.35
CA LEU A 2 -10.34 -7.05 5.94
C LEU A 2 -10.76 -8.53 5.93
N LYS A 3 -12.07 -8.84 5.93
CA LYS A 3 -12.58 -10.23 5.82
C LYS A 3 -12.28 -10.92 4.49
N LEU A 4 -11.88 -10.16 3.47
CA LEU A 4 -11.61 -10.62 2.10
C LEU A 4 -10.11 -10.73 1.82
N LEU A 5 -9.25 -10.57 2.84
CA LEU A 5 -7.80 -10.61 2.65
C LEU A 5 -7.28 -12.01 2.34
N ALA A 6 -8.06 -13.06 2.49
CA ALA A 6 -7.67 -14.42 2.10
C ALA A 6 -8.94 -15.26 1.96
N GLU A 7 -8.92 -16.23 1.05
CA GLU A 7 -10.05 -17.14 0.81
C GLU A 7 -10.19 -18.11 1.98
N SER A 8 -9.07 -18.66 2.44
CA SER A 8 -9.01 -19.50 3.63
C SER A 8 -8.44 -18.75 4.83
N LYS A 9 -8.84 -19.16 6.03
CA LYS A 9 -8.44 -18.49 7.29
C LYS A 9 -7.03 -18.82 7.76
N ASP A 10 -6.43 -19.88 7.23
CA ASP A 10 -5.08 -20.37 7.52
C ASP A 10 -4.04 -20.00 6.44
N GLU A 11 -4.46 -19.32 5.37
CA GLU A 11 -3.55 -18.74 4.38
C GLU A 11 -2.66 -17.67 5.02
N ARG A 12 -1.39 -17.62 4.59
CA ARG A 12 -0.40 -16.70 5.13
C ARG A 12 -0.70 -15.26 4.71
N ILE A 13 -0.93 -14.39 5.68
CA ILE A 13 -1.06 -12.94 5.49
C ILE A 13 0.15 -12.24 6.10
N GLU A 14 0.86 -11.44 5.29
CA GLU A 14 1.92 -10.55 5.76
C GLU A 14 1.42 -9.11 5.82
N VAL A 15 1.50 -8.48 6.99
CA VAL A 15 1.05 -7.09 7.20
C VAL A 15 2.25 -6.16 7.26
N ILE A 16 2.35 -5.24 6.30
CA ILE A 16 3.43 -4.25 6.23
C ILE A 16 3.01 -2.99 6.98
N THR A 17 3.73 -2.68 8.06
CA THR A 17 3.44 -1.54 8.96
C THR A 17 4.35 -0.33 8.77
N SER A 18 5.26 -0.36 7.78
CA SER A 18 6.31 0.66 7.56
C SER A 18 5.82 2.10 7.35
N ALA A 19 4.53 2.26 7.02
CA ALA A 19 3.90 3.57 6.88
C ALA A 19 3.68 4.28 8.23
N SER A 20 3.48 3.52 9.30
CA SER A 20 3.03 4.05 10.59
C SER A 20 4.17 4.71 11.38
N SER A 21 3.86 5.79 12.08
CA SER A 21 4.72 6.34 13.14
C SER A 21 4.59 5.56 14.46
N GLU A 22 3.57 4.71 14.58
CA GLU A 22 3.25 3.88 15.74
C GLU A 22 3.00 2.43 15.29
N PRO A 23 4.05 1.68 14.92
CA PRO A 23 3.89 0.33 14.39
C PRO A 23 3.32 -0.64 15.43
N GLU A 24 3.67 -0.52 16.71
CA GLU A 24 3.19 -1.40 17.78
C GLU A 24 1.67 -1.25 18.00
N GLY A 25 1.15 -0.03 18.02
CA GLY A 25 -0.30 0.22 18.15
C GLY A 25 -1.10 -0.31 16.96
N MET A 26 -0.53 -0.21 15.75
CA MET A 26 -1.12 -0.84 14.56
C MET A 26 -1.12 -2.37 14.68
N ARG A 27 -0.04 -2.98 15.17
CA ARG A 27 0.04 -4.43 15.37
C ARG A 27 -1.03 -4.91 16.33
N GLU A 28 -1.20 -4.24 17.47
CA GLU A 28 -2.25 -4.60 18.45
C GLU A 28 -3.65 -4.53 17.82
N THR A 29 -3.93 -3.43 17.13
CA THR A 29 -5.22 -3.18 16.47
C THR A 29 -5.53 -4.26 15.43
N TYR A 30 -4.61 -4.52 14.51
CA TYR A 30 -4.82 -5.53 13.45
C TYR A 30 -4.83 -6.94 13.99
N THR A 31 -4.04 -7.25 15.04
CA THR A 31 -4.08 -8.56 15.70
C THR A 31 -5.46 -8.84 16.27
N LYS A 32 -6.03 -7.87 17.01
CA LYS A 32 -7.38 -8.01 17.55
C LYS A 32 -8.41 -8.25 16.45
N VAL A 33 -8.39 -7.42 15.40
CA VAL A 33 -9.34 -7.52 14.29
C VAL A 33 -9.20 -8.83 13.51
N PHE A 34 -7.97 -9.27 13.23
CA PHE A 34 -7.73 -10.51 12.50
C PHE A 34 -8.14 -11.75 13.31
N ASN A 35 -7.90 -11.74 14.63
CA ASN A 35 -8.41 -12.77 15.53
C ASN A 35 -9.95 -12.78 15.58
N GLU A 36 -10.61 -11.63 15.64
CA GLU A 36 -12.08 -11.53 15.58
C GLU A 36 -12.66 -12.04 14.25
N ILE A 37 -11.92 -11.85 13.15
CA ILE A 37 -12.28 -12.37 11.82
C ILE A 37 -12.01 -13.89 11.72
N GLY A 38 -11.12 -14.41 12.55
CA GLY A 38 -10.72 -15.82 12.60
C GLY A 38 -9.53 -16.18 11.73
N TYR A 39 -8.72 -15.21 11.26
CA TYR A 39 -7.44 -15.53 10.60
C TYR A 39 -6.46 -16.12 11.62
N THR A 40 -5.76 -17.19 11.24
CA THR A 40 -4.86 -17.94 12.14
C THR A 40 -3.40 -17.90 11.72
N ASN A 41 -3.11 -17.47 10.49
CA ASN A 41 -1.76 -17.44 9.93
C ASN A 41 -1.44 -16.05 9.38
N PHE A 42 -1.28 -15.09 10.28
CA PHE A 42 -0.83 -13.76 9.91
C PHE A 42 0.31 -13.32 10.80
N ASP A 43 1.17 -12.47 10.28
CA ASP A 43 2.23 -11.84 11.05
C ASP A 43 2.61 -10.50 10.42
N PHE A 44 3.34 -9.69 11.18
CA PHE A 44 3.70 -8.33 10.80
C PHE A 44 5.13 -8.30 10.29
N LEU A 45 5.31 -7.61 9.17
CA LEU A 45 6.59 -7.42 8.52
C LEU A 45 6.96 -5.95 8.59
N ASP A 46 8.00 -5.65 9.37
CA ASP A 46 8.55 -4.30 9.44
C ASP A 46 9.65 -4.15 8.40
N ILE A 47 9.36 -3.34 7.38
CA ILE A 47 10.27 -3.12 6.27
C ILE A 47 10.89 -1.74 6.46
N CYS A 48 12.11 -1.73 6.98
CA CYS A 48 12.97 -0.56 7.08
C CYS A 48 14.24 -0.79 6.25
N ASP A 49 14.86 0.30 5.77
CA ASP A 49 15.96 0.30 4.77
C ASP A 49 17.12 -0.67 5.10
N GLU A 50 17.38 -0.92 6.38
CA GLU A 50 18.44 -1.82 6.86
C GLU A 50 18.16 -3.32 6.62
N TYR A 51 16.88 -3.72 6.46
CA TYR A 51 16.47 -5.13 6.49
C TYR A 51 16.00 -5.69 5.13
N LEU A 52 15.83 -4.84 4.12
CA LEU A 52 15.27 -5.21 2.81
C LEU A 52 16.05 -6.25 2.02
N HIS A 53 17.32 -6.47 2.36
CA HIS A 53 18.19 -7.45 1.71
C HIS A 53 18.36 -8.75 2.51
N SER A 54 17.59 -8.95 3.58
CA SER A 54 17.67 -10.19 4.35
C SER A 54 16.77 -11.29 3.76
N ASP A 55 17.33 -12.50 3.67
CA ASP A 55 16.61 -13.73 3.31
C ASP A 55 15.32 -13.94 4.11
N PHE A 56 15.26 -13.40 5.33
CA PHE A 56 14.10 -13.49 6.21
C PHE A 56 12.85 -12.84 5.61
N HIS A 57 12.96 -11.60 5.12
CA HIS A 57 11.82 -10.88 4.56
C HIS A 57 11.38 -11.51 3.24
N PHE A 58 12.35 -11.89 2.41
CA PHE A 58 12.08 -12.54 1.13
C PHE A 58 11.28 -13.83 1.32
N LYS A 59 11.71 -14.74 2.20
CA LYS A 59 11.02 -16.00 2.46
C LYS A 59 9.61 -15.81 3.03
N ARG A 60 9.41 -14.80 3.86
CA ARG A 60 8.08 -14.46 4.40
C ARG A 60 7.12 -13.97 3.32
N VAL A 61 7.57 -13.05 2.47
CA VAL A 61 6.78 -12.57 1.33
C VAL A 61 6.54 -13.69 0.31
N GLU A 62 7.54 -14.55 0.07
CA GLU A 62 7.43 -15.69 -0.83
C GLU A 62 6.34 -16.67 -0.37
N ALA A 63 6.27 -16.96 0.94
CA ALA A 63 5.26 -17.84 1.53
C ALA A 63 3.88 -17.20 1.68
N ALA A 64 3.76 -15.88 1.53
CA ALA A 64 2.50 -15.17 1.73
C ALA A 64 1.52 -15.40 0.56
N LYS A 65 0.24 -15.60 0.89
CA LYS A 65 -0.86 -15.54 -0.07
C LYS A 65 -1.42 -14.12 -0.22
N THR A 66 -1.27 -13.33 0.84
CA THR A 66 -1.68 -11.92 0.83
C THR A 66 -0.65 -11.05 1.51
N VAL A 67 -0.37 -9.90 0.88
CA VAL A 67 0.41 -8.83 1.48
C VAL A 67 -0.46 -7.60 1.64
N PHE A 68 -0.63 -7.17 2.90
CA PHE A 68 -1.51 -6.07 3.27
C PHE A 68 -0.72 -4.87 3.79
N PHE A 69 -0.87 -3.72 3.12
CA PHE A 69 -0.21 -2.46 3.45
C PHE A 69 -1.12 -1.59 4.31
N THR A 70 -0.66 -1.23 5.51
CA THR A 70 -1.43 -0.39 6.42
C THR A 70 -1.41 1.09 6.02
N GLY A 71 -2.22 1.90 6.73
CA GLY A 71 -2.17 3.37 6.63
C GLY A 71 -0.96 3.97 7.34
N GLY A 72 -0.74 5.27 7.11
CA GLY A 72 0.40 6.02 7.60
C GLY A 72 0.86 7.04 6.56
N ASP A 73 2.16 7.04 6.25
CA ASP A 73 2.79 7.84 5.21
C ASP A 73 3.19 6.98 4.01
N GLN A 74 2.61 7.26 2.84
CA GLN A 74 2.88 6.54 1.58
C GLN A 74 4.31 6.73 1.09
N SER A 75 4.94 7.88 1.38
CA SER A 75 6.33 8.15 1.03
C SER A 75 7.29 7.29 1.84
N ARG A 76 6.95 6.92 3.08
CA ARG A 76 7.75 5.97 3.89
C ARG A 76 7.68 4.55 3.31
N ILE A 77 6.50 4.09 2.87
CA ILE A 77 6.35 2.81 2.20
C ILE A 77 7.22 2.78 0.93
N CYS A 78 7.07 3.79 0.08
CA CYS A 78 7.81 3.87 -1.18
C CYS A 78 9.31 3.97 -0.93
N ARG A 79 9.78 4.77 0.02
CA ARG A 79 11.21 4.88 0.32
C ARG A 79 11.85 3.52 0.61
N SER A 80 11.19 2.71 1.43
CA SER A 80 11.73 1.41 1.82
C SER A 80 11.58 0.36 0.73
N LEU A 81 10.48 0.35 -0.03
CA LEU A 81 10.22 -0.74 -0.98
C LEU A 81 10.57 -0.43 -2.44
N LYS A 82 10.60 0.83 -2.86
CA LYS A 82 10.83 1.23 -4.25
C LYS A 82 12.18 0.68 -4.70
N GLN A 83 12.18 -0.03 -5.83
CA GLN A 83 13.37 -0.68 -6.40
C GLN A 83 14.03 -1.74 -5.50
N SER A 84 13.28 -2.34 -4.56
CA SER A 84 13.75 -3.47 -3.76
C SER A 84 13.43 -4.82 -4.39
N VAL A 85 14.19 -5.84 -4.00
CA VAL A 85 13.93 -7.24 -4.36
C VAL A 85 12.56 -7.73 -3.90
N LEU A 86 12.01 -7.14 -2.82
CA LEU A 86 10.66 -7.46 -2.34
C LEU A 86 9.61 -6.90 -3.29
N THR A 87 9.78 -5.70 -3.83
CA THR A 87 8.85 -5.15 -4.83
C THR A 87 8.85 -5.99 -6.10
N ASP A 88 10.01 -6.45 -6.56
CA ASP A 88 10.09 -7.35 -7.72
C ASP A 88 9.40 -8.70 -7.45
N LEU A 89 9.61 -9.27 -6.25
CA LEU A 89 8.91 -10.48 -5.82
C LEU A 89 7.39 -10.30 -5.75
N LEU A 90 6.93 -9.19 -5.17
CA LEU A 90 5.50 -8.86 -5.06
C LEU A 90 4.86 -8.70 -6.44
N LYS A 91 5.52 -8.00 -7.38
CA LYS A 91 5.06 -7.86 -8.77
C LYS A 91 4.96 -9.21 -9.46
N ARG A 92 5.98 -10.05 -9.33
CA ARG A 92 5.99 -11.40 -9.89
C ARG A 92 4.84 -12.24 -9.33
N LYS A 93 4.68 -12.31 -8.00
CA LYS A 93 3.58 -13.05 -7.36
C LYS A 93 2.21 -12.52 -7.81
N TYR A 94 2.03 -11.21 -7.91
CA TYR A 94 0.78 -10.61 -8.39
C TYR A 94 0.44 -10.94 -9.83
N GLN A 95 1.45 -11.14 -10.69
CA GLN A 95 1.25 -11.46 -12.11
C GLN A 95 1.14 -12.97 -12.38
N GLU A 96 1.85 -13.79 -11.61
CA GLU A 96 2.07 -15.21 -11.93
C GLU A 96 1.39 -16.18 -10.97
N GLU A 97 0.99 -15.75 -9.76
CA GLU A 97 0.45 -16.65 -8.74
C GLU A 97 -1.06 -16.49 -8.58
N ASP A 98 -1.80 -17.51 -9.02
CA ASP A 98 -3.26 -17.57 -8.90
C ASP A 98 -3.72 -17.40 -7.45
N GLY A 99 -4.57 -16.43 -7.19
CA GLY A 99 -5.13 -16.14 -5.87
C GLY A 99 -4.19 -15.35 -4.94
N PHE A 100 -3.01 -14.92 -5.40
CA PHE A 100 -2.20 -13.99 -4.62
C PHE A 100 -2.82 -12.59 -4.60
N MET A 101 -2.88 -11.97 -3.43
CA MET A 101 -3.48 -10.66 -3.24
C MET A 101 -2.50 -9.63 -2.69
N ILE A 102 -2.50 -8.45 -3.31
CA ILE A 102 -1.92 -7.25 -2.73
C ILE A 102 -3.08 -6.34 -2.33
N ALA A 103 -3.09 -5.90 -1.08
CA ALA A 103 -4.14 -5.05 -0.54
C ALA A 103 -3.55 -3.88 0.24
N GLY A 104 -4.26 -2.74 0.28
CA GLY A 104 -3.79 -1.55 0.98
C GLY A 104 -4.93 -0.70 1.51
N THR A 105 -4.66 0.05 2.59
CA THR A 105 -5.60 1.05 3.13
C THR A 105 -4.90 2.40 3.29
N SER A 106 -5.61 3.50 3.02
CA SER A 106 -5.07 4.86 3.13
C SER A 106 -3.74 5.00 2.35
N ALA A 107 -2.63 5.27 3.01
CA ALA A 107 -1.30 5.33 2.40
C ALA A 107 -0.94 4.06 1.63
N GLY A 108 -1.25 2.88 2.19
CA GLY A 108 -1.02 1.60 1.51
C GLY A 108 -1.80 1.46 0.21
N ALA A 109 -2.97 2.09 0.06
CA ALA A 109 -3.68 2.10 -1.23
C ALA A 109 -3.07 3.11 -2.22
N MET A 110 -2.69 4.29 -1.71
CA MET A 110 -2.12 5.37 -2.53
C MET A 110 -0.74 5.01 -3.13
N CYS A 111 0.02 4.11 -2.50
CA CYS A 111 1.31 3.67 -3.04
C CYS A 111 1.19 2.54 -4.09
N MET A 112 0.01 1.97 -4.32
CA MET A 112 -0.16 0.85 -5.26
C MET A 112 0.07 1.26 -6.72
N PRO A 113 -0.45 2.40 -7.20
CA PRO A 113 -0.23 2.80 -8.57
C PRO A 113 1.20 3.26 -8.85
N LYS A 114 1.53 3.37 -10.13
CA LYS A 114 2.80 3.98 -10.54
C LYS A 114 2.86 5.47 -10.20
N ILE A 115 1.76 6.19 -10.31
CA ILE A 115 1.67 7.63 -10.02
C ILE A 115 0.97 7.82 -8.68
N MET A 116 1.61 8.54 -7.76
CA MET A 116 1.17 8.71 -6.38
C MET A 116 1.12 10.19 -6.01
N ILE A 117 0.01 10.62 -5.41
CA ILE A 117 -0.11 11.96 -4.82
C ILE A 117 0.61 11.98 -3.47
N VAL A 118 1.64 12.80 -3.34
CA VAL A 118 2.39 13.03 -2.09
C VAL A 118 1.65 14.08 -1.26
N GLU A 119 1.49 15.27 -1.83
CA GLU A 119 0.91 16.43 -1.15
C GLU A 119 0.13 17.31 -2.13
N ALA A 120 -0.76 18.14 -1.59
CA ALA A 120 -1.48 19.16 -2.35
C ALA A 120 -1.65 20.40 -1.47
N LEU A 121 -1.29 21.57 -1.99
CA LEU A 121 -1.46 22.85 -1.32
C LEU A 121 -2.96 23.07 -1.03
N ASN A 122 -3.28 23.36 0.23
CA ASN A 122 -4.65 23.53 0.74
C ASN A 122 -5.59 22.33 0.46
N GLY A 123 -5.06 21.16 0.07
CA GLY A 123 -5.84 19.96 -0.24
C GLY A 123 -6.56 19.96 -1.59
N GLU A 124 -6.58 21.08 -2.32
CA GLU A 124 -7.35 21.22 -3.56
C GLU A 124 -6.49 21.37 -4.82
N ALA A 125 -5.22 21.76 -4.68
CA ALA A 125 -4.27 21.98 -5.77
C ALA A 125 -4.85 22.73 -6.98
N MET A 126 -5.01 24.06 -6.88
CA MET A 126 -5.71 24.86 -7.90
C MET A 126 -4.84 25.29 -9.09
N LEU A 127 -3.52 25.34 -8.90
CA LEU A 127 -2.51 25.67 -9.92
C LEU A 127 -1.54 24.50 -10.12
N GLU A 128 -0.86 24.43 -11.27
CA GLU A 128 0.04 23.34 -11.66
C GLU A 128 1.09 22.97 -10.58
N HIS A 129 1.64 23.94 -9.86
CA HIS A 129 2.64 23.73 -8.80
C HIS A 129 2.05 23.43 -7.41
N ASP A 130 0.73 23.35 -7.30
CA ASP A 130 0.06 23.11 -6.03
C ASP A 130 -0.08 21.62 -5.71
N ILE A 131 0.38 20.71 -6.58
CA ILE A 131 0.37 19.27 -6.33
C ILE A 131 1.77 18.67 -6.45
N GLU A 132 2.12 17.83 -5.49
CA GLU A 132 3.34 17.04 -5.51
C GLU A 132 2.99 15.59 -5.85
N LEU A 133 3.58 15.08 -6.94
CA LEU A 133 3.45 13.71 -7.40
C LEU A 133 4.81 13.01 -7.32
N ASP A 134 4.81 11.73 -6.96
CA ASP A 134 6.00 10.86 -7.04
C ASP A 134 5.59 9.48 -7.59
N THR A 135 6.58 8.64 -7.86
CA THR A 135 6.38 7.26 -8.27
C THR A 135 6.06 6.38 -7.06
N GLY A 136 4.91 5.70 -7.11
CA GLY A 136 4.54 4.65 -6.16
C GLY A 136 5.26 3.32 -6.42
N LEU A 137 4.67 2.21 -5.99
CA LEU A 137 5.22 0.87 -6.15
C LEU A 137 4.95 0.30 -7.56
N GLY A 138 3.92 0.79 -8.25
CA GLY A 138 3.59 0.38 -9.62
C GLY A 138 3.13 -1.08 -9.71
N PHE A 139 2.24 -1.50 -8.81
CA PHE A 139 1.51 -2.76 -8.94
C PHE A 139 0.33 -2.65 -9.90
N ILE A 140 -0.23 -1.44 -10.02
CA ILE A 140 -1.29 -1.09 -10.97
C ILE A 140 -0.85 0.10 -11.81
N GLU A 141 -1.12 0.02 -13.11
CA GLU A 141 -0.80 1.05 -14.08
C GLU A 141 -2.07 1.84 -14.46
N ASN A 142 -1.89 3.00 -15.10
CA ASN A 142 -2.98 3.80 -15.67
C ASN A 142 -4.07 4.21 -14.66
N CYS A 143 -3.72 4.38 -13.38
CA CYS A 143 -4.62 4.95 -12.39
C CYS A 143 -3.86 5.77 -11.34
N ILE A 144 -4.61 6.64 -10.67
CA ILE A 144 -4.17 7.44 -9.53
C ILE A 144 -5.20 7.21 -8.44
N VAL A 145 -4.75 6.75 -7.28
CA VAL A 145 -5.60 6.44 -6.14
C VAL A 145 -5.48 7.54 -5.09
N ASP A 146 -6.61 8.07 -4.64
CA ASP A 146 -6.68 8.95 -3.50
C ASP A 146 -7.62 8.44 -2.40
N THR A 147 -7.20 8.55 -1.15
CA THR A 147 -7.93 8.01 0.00
C THR A 147 -8.47 9.11 0.91
N HIS A 148 -9.41 8.76 1.80
CA HIS A 148 -10.16 9.74 2.61
C HIS A 148 -10.84 10.81 1.75
N PHE A 149 -11.23 10.44 0.53
CA PHE A 149 -11.59 11.32 -0.56
C PHE A 149 -12.65 12.37 -0.18
N VAL A 150 -13.84 11.91 0.21
CA VAL A 150 -14.95 12.77 0.63
C VAL A 150 -14.64 13.46 1.96
N HIS A 151 -14.10 12.72 2.93
CA HIS A 151 -13.86 13.24 4.28
C HIS A 151 -12.83 14.37 4.33
N ARG A 152 -11.94 14.46 3.34
CA ARG A 152 -10.90 15.50 3.26
C ARG A 152 -11.05 16.41 2.04
N ALA A 153 -12.21 16.40 1.39
CA ALA A 153 -12.51 17.24 0.21
C ALA A 153 -11.48 17.11 -0.94
N ARG A 154 -10.94 15.91 -1.17
CA ARG A 154 -9.79 15.67 -2.07
C ARG A 154 -10.14 15.57 -3.55
N PHE A 155 -11.34 16.00 -3.95
CA PHE A 155 -11.74 16.01 -5.37
C PHE A 155 -10.78 16.86 -6.21
N GLY A 156 -10.45 18.09 -5.74
CA GLY A 156 -9.62 19.03 -6.49
C GLY A 156 -8.26 18.44 -6.84
N ARG A 157 -7.54 17.91 -5.85
CA ARG A 157 -6.20 17.34 -6.08
C ARG A 157 -6.22 16.09 -6.95
N LEU A 158 -7.23 15.22 -6.81
CA LEU A 158 -7.33 14.04 -7.68
C LEU A 158 -7.64 14.44 -9.13
N ALA A 159 -8.58 15.37 -9.32
CA ALA A 159 -8.90 15.90 -10.64
C ALA A 159 -7.68 16.56 -11.29
N HIS A 160 -6.92 17.35 -10.52
CA HIS A 160 -5.69 17.97 -11.00
C HIS A 160 -4.63 16.92 -11.36
N ALA A 161 -4.42 15.89 -10.54
CA ALA A 161 -3.49 14.80 -10.87
C ALA A 161 -3.86 14.10 -12.19
N VAL A 162 -5.15 13.85 -12.44
CA VAL A 162 -5.66 13.26 -13.69
C VAL A 162 -5.50 14.21 -14.88
N ILE A 163 -5.63 15.53 -14.69
CA ILE A 163 -5.38 16.51 -15.76
C ILE A 163 -3.92 16.48 -16.20
N LEU A 164 -2.97 16.31 -15.26
CA LEU A 164 -1.55 16.16 -15.54
C LEU A 164 -1.20 14.80 -16.17
N HIS A 165 -1.99 13.77 -15.88
CA HIS A 165 -1.80 12.39 -16.33
C HIS A 165 -3.09 11.82 -16.95
N GLN A 166 -3.42 12.31 -18.14
CA GLN A 166 -4.71 12.04 -18.81
C GLN A 166 -4.90 10.57 -19.21
N GLU A 167 -3.83 9.78 -19.23
CA GLU A 167 -3.86 8.33 -19.40
C GLU A 167 -4.37 7.58 -18.16
N CYS A 168 -4.43 8.24 -17.00
CA CYS A 168 -4.76 7.63 -15.72
C CYS A 168 -6.21 7.85 -15.31
N TRP A 169 -6.84 6.79 -14.80
CA TRP A 169 -8.13 6.87 -14.11
C TRP A 169 -7.96 7.35 -12.66
N GLY A 170 -8.72 8.36 -12.25
CA GLY A 170 -8.79 8.78 -10.83
C GLY A 170 -9.72 7.87 -10.04
N ILE A 171 -9.21 7.28 -8.95
CA ILE A 171 -9.90 6.32 -8.08
C ILE A 171 -9.95 6.83 -6.65
#